data_AF-A0A526YDW6-F1
#
_entry.id   AF-A0A526YDW6-F1
#
_cell.length_a   1.000
_cell.length_b   1.000
_cell.length_c   1.000
_cell.angle_alpha   90.00
_cell.angle_beta   90.00
_cell.angle_gamma   90.00
#
_symmetry.space_group_name_H-M   'P 1'
#
loop_
_entity.id
_entity.type
_entity.pdbx_description
1 polymer ?
#
loop_
_entity_poly.entity_id
_entity_poly.type
_entity_poly.pdbx_seq_one_letter_code
_entity_poly.pdbx_strand_id
1 'polypeptide(L)' 'RRLTVVGTKAMAVFDDVEPWERKLAVYRHAVWQDSGQWAFTTNEPSYVAVGEGMPLTRELEHFIQCIETRAEPRT' A
#
# COMPACT_ATOMS: atom_id res chain seq x y z
N ARG A 1 10.42 -2.09 -8.69
CA ARG A 1 10.15 -3.40 -8.05
C ARG A 1 8.69 -3.39 -7.64
N ARG A 2 7.96 -4.50 -7.82
CA ARG A 2 6.51 -4.55 -7.56
C ARG A 2 6.18 -5.62 -6.52
N LEU A 3 5.35 -5.27 -5.55
CA LEU A 3 4.79 -6.16 -4.53
C LEU A 3 3.27 -6.13 -4.64
N THR A 4 2.63 -7.29 -4.66
CA THR A 4 1.18 -7.42 -4.68
C THR A 4 0.71 -8.23 -3.48
N VAL A 5 -0.26 -7.71 -2.75
CA VAL A 5 -0.93 -8.38 -1.63
C VAL A 5 -2.40 -8.59 -2.01
N VAL A 6 -2.86 -9.84 -1.96
CA VAL A 6 -4.25 -10.19 -2.27
C VAL A 6 -4.96 -10.59 -0.98
N GLY A 7 -6.00 -9.84 -0.63
CA GLY A 7 -6.91 -10.17 0.46
C GLY A 7 -8.27 -10.62 -0.05
N THR A 8 -9.16 -11.03 0.87
CA THR A 8 -10.51 -11.48 0.53
C THR A 8 -11.44 -10.38 0.02
N LYS A 9 -11.12 -9.11 0.29
CA LYS A 9 -11.95 -7.94 -0.05
C LYS A 9 -11.31 -6.98 -1.05
N ALA A 10 -9.99 -7.06 -1.21
CA ALA A 10 -9.25 -6.15 -2.06
C ALA A 10 -7.85 -6.72 -2.37
N MET A 11 -7.25 -6.19 -3.43
CA MET A 11 -5.85 -6.37 -3.78
C MET A 11 -5.12 -5.02 -3.65
N ALA A 12 -3.93 -5.03 -3.05
CA ALA A 12 -3.05 -3.87 -2.99
C ALA A 12 -1.79 -4.14 -3.83
N VAL A 13 -1.42 -3.18 -4.67
CA VAL A 13 -0.21 -3.23 -5.51
C VAL A 13 0.66 -2.06 -5.13
N PHE A 14 1.87 -2.35 -4.65
CA PHE A 14 2.92 -1.37 -4.45
C PHE A 14 3.92 -1.47 -5.61
N ASP A 15 4.08 -0.40 -6.38
CA ASP A 15 5.06 -0.32 -7.46
C ASP A 15 6.03 0.83 -7.24
N ASP A 16 7.28 0.49 -6.92
CA ASP A 16 8.29 1.47 -6.56
C ASP A 16 8.79 2.31 -7.75
N VAL A 17 8.46 1.95 -8.99
CA VAL A 17 8.82 2.75 -10.18
C VAL A 17 7.79 3.81 -10.55
N GLU A 18 6.59 3.76 -9.97
CA GLU A 18 5.55 4.76 -10.21
C GLU A 18 5.89 6.07 -9.48
N PRO A 19 5.34 7.21 -9.96
CA PRO A 19 5.30 8.45 -9.20
C PRO A 19 4.69 8.27 -7.81
N TRP A 20 5.07 9.11 -6.85
CA TRP A 20 4.67 8.98 -5.44
C TRP A 20 3.15 8.89 -5.25
N GLU A 21 2.39 9.67 -6.01
CA GLU A 21 0.93 9.69 -6.02
C GLU A 21 0.29 8.38 -6.51
N ARG A 22 1.07 7.50 -7.17
CA ARG A 22 0.62 6.25 -7.78
C ARG A 22 1.32 4.99 -7.25
N LYS A 23 2.29 5.13 -6.35
CA LYS A 23 3.07 3.99 -5.83
C LYS A 23 2.21 2.93 -5.15
N LEU A 24 1.09 3.27 -4.53
CA LEU A 24 0.21 2.32 -3.84
C LEU A 24 -1.22 2.37 -4.41
N ALA A 25 -1.56 1.36 -5.19
CA ALA A 25 -2.89 1.16 -5.77
C ALA A 25 -3.67 0.10 -4.99
N VAL A 26 -4.94 0.39 -4.68
CA VAL A 26 -5.86 -0.56 -4.02
C VAL A 26 -7.07 -0.82 -4.91
N TYR A 27 -7.22 -2.07 -5.31
CA TYR A 27 -8.33 -2.59 -6.11
C TYR A 27 -9.33 -3.26 -5.18
N ARG A 28 -10.47 -2.61 -4.93
CA ARG A 28 -11.54 -3.19 -4.11
C ARG A 28 -12.39 -4.12 -4.97
N HIS A 29 -12.76 -5.28 -4.42
CA HIS A 29 -13.79 -6.11 -5.03
C HIS A 29 -15.14 -5.42 -4.82
N ALA A 30 -15.56 -4.65 -5.82
CA ALA A 30 -16.88 -4.06 -5.85
C ALA A 30 -17.88 -5.16 -6.20
N VAL A 31 -18.57 -5.66 -5.18
CA VAL A 31 -19.71 -6.55 -5.35
C VAL A 31 -20.96 -5.70 -5.14
N TRP A 32 -21.58 -5.26 -6.23
CA TRP A 32 -22.85 -4.55 -6.19
C TRP A 32 -23.96 -5.50 -6.65
N GLN A 33 -25.05 -5.54 -5.89
CA GLN A 33 -26.24 -6.31 -6.22
C GLN A 33 -27.25 -5.35 -6.85
N ASP A 34 -27.39 -5.40 -8.17
CA ASP A 34 -28.47 -4.71 -8.87
C ASP A 34 -29.44 -5.75 -9.42
N SER A 35 -30.74 -5.54 -9.17
CA SER A 35 -31.87 -6.34 -9.68
C SER A 35 -31.75 -7.88 -9.62
N GLY A 36 -30.97 -8.44 -8.69
CA GLY A 36 -30.82 -9.89 -8.50
C GLY A 36 -29.69 -10.55 -9.29
N GLN A 37 -28.86 -9.78 -10.00
CA GLN A 37 -27.64 -10.27 -10.64
C GLN A 37 -26.39 -9.70 -9.95
N TRP A 38 -25.41 -10.58 -9.68
CA TRP A 38 -24.10 -10.18 -9.19
C TRP A 38 -23.29 -9.63 -10.36
N ALA A 39 -23.03 -8.32 -10.36
CA ALA A 39 -22.15 -7.69 -11.35
C ALA A 39 -20.76 -7.48 -10.74
N PHE A 40 -19.73 -7.97 -11.43
CA PHE A 40 -18.33 -7.71 -11.09
C PHE A 40 -17.86 -6.51 -11.90
N THR A 41 -17.84 -5.32 -11.30
CA THR A 41 -17.18 -4.17 -11.94
C THR A 41 -15.71 -4.18 -11.54
N THR A 42 -14.83 -4.16 -12.54
CA THR A 42 -13.41 -3.83 -12.34
C THR A 42 -13.35 -2.37 -11.92
N ASN A 43 -13.52 -2.09 -10.62
CA ASN A 43 -13.42 -0.73 -10.11
C ASN A 43 -12.03 -0.18 -10.41
N GLU A 44 -11.97 1.10 -10.80
CA GLU A 44 -10.72 1.83 -10.90
C GLU A 44 -9.97 1.76 -9.55
N PRO A 45 -8.64 1.57 -9.56
CA PRO A 45 -7.88 1.51 -8.33
C PRO A 45 -7.95 2.85 -7.60
N SER A 46 -8.18 2.80 -6.29
CA SER A 46 -7.95 3.97 -5.44
C SER A 46 -6.47 4.04 -5.07
N TYR A 47 -5.84 5.19 -5.31
CA TYR A 47 -4.46 5.43 -4.91
C TYR A 47 -4.38 5.93 -3.47
N VAL A 48 -3.46 5.36 -2.70
CA VAL A 48 -3.21 5.75 -1.31
C VAL A 48 -1.92 6.56 -1.26
N ALA A 49 -2.03 7.80 -0.76
CA ALA A 49 -0.88 8.67 -0.59
C ALA A 49 0.13 8.02 0.38
N VAL A 50 1.36 7.86 -0.10
CA VAL A 50 2.49 7.37 0.68
C VAL A 50 3.45 8.53 0.94
N GLY A 51 4.01 8.59 2.15
CA GLY A 51 4.95 9.65 2.49
C GLY A 51 6.19 9.58 1.60
N GLU A 52 6.54 10.69 0.96
CA GLU A 52 7.76 10.79 0.17
C GLU A 52 9.01 10.67 1.05
N GLY A 53 10.02 9.97 0.56
CA GLY A 53 11.29 9.81 1.27
C GLY A 53 12.04 8.55 0.83
N MET A 54 13.36 8.61 0.89
CA MET A 54 14.19 7.46 0.55
C MET A 54 14.09 6.39 1.65
N PRO A 55 13.91 5.10 1.31
CA PRO A 55 13.85 4.02 2.29
C PRO A 55 15.06 4.02 3.23
N LEU A 56 16.27 4.19 2.68
CA LEU A 56 17.51 4.21 3.45
C LEU A 56 17.55 5.34 4.49
N THR A 57 17.04 6.53 4.14
CA THR A 57 16.99 7.65 5.08
C THR A 57 16.11 7.29 6.28
N ARG A 58 14.94 6.71 6.05
CA ARG A 58 14.03 6.28 7.12
C ARG A 58 14.61 5.17 7.99
N GLU A 59 15.32 4.22 7.39
CA GLU A 59 16.00 3.15 8.13
C GLU A 59 17.09 3.71 9.06
N LEU A 60 17.88 4.67 8.58
CA LEU A 60 18.91 5.34 9.39
C LEU A 60 18.30 6.20 10.50
N GLU A 61 17.22 6.93 10.21
CA GLU A 61 16.47 7.68 11.23
C GLU A 61 15.92 6.75 12.32
N HIS A 62 15.31 5.63 11.92
CA HIS A 62 14.82 4.61 12.86
C HIS A 62 15.95 3.99 13.69
N PHE A 63 17.10 3.72 13.06
CA PHE A 63 18.28 3.20 13.75
C PHE A 63 18.77 4.16 14.85
N ILE A 64 18.92 5.45 14.52
CA ILE A 64 19.32 6.48 15.48
C ILE A 64 18.30 6.57 16.62
N GLN A 65 17.01 6.60 16.29
CA GLN A 65 15.94 6.65 17.28
C GLN A 65 16.02 5.46 18.26
N CYS A 66 16.27 4.25 17.77
CA CYS A 66 16.39 3.07 18.63
C CYS A 66 17.58 3.18 19.59
N ILE A 67 18.71 3.74 19.14
CA ILE A 67 19.86 4.00 20.02
C ILE A 67 19.50 4.99 21.12
N GLU A 68 18.86 6.10 20.77
CA GLU A 68 18.51 7.17 21.72
C GLU A 68 17.48 6.73 22.75
N THR A 69 16.47 5.98 22.32
CA THR A 69 15.30 5.61 23.14
C THR A 69 15.44 4.24 23.80
N ARG A 70 16.44 3.44 23.39
CA ARG A 70 16.56 2.00 23.71
C ARG A 70 15.33 1.18 23.31
N ALA A 71 14.58 1.66 22.31
CA ALA A 71 13.47 0.91 21.74
C ALA A 71 13.99 -0.33 20.99
N GLU A 72 13.20 -1.41 21.01
CA GLU A 72 13.47 -2.59 20.21
C GLU A 72 13.30 -2.27 18.72
N PRO A 73 14.29 -2.57 17.86
CA PRO A 73 14.17 -2.38 16.42
C PRO A 73 12.99 -3.15 15.83
N ARG A 74 12.35 -2.60 14.78
CA ARG A 74 11.23 -3.24 14.09
C ARG A 74 11.68 -4.39 13.18
N THR A 75 12.97 -4.48 12.90
CA THR A 75 13.63 -5.42 11.99
C THR A 75 14.97 -5.82 12.56
#